data_AF-A0AAN4PEQ0-F1
#
_entry.id   AF-A0AAN4PEQ0-F1
#
_cell.length_a   1.000
_cell.length_b   1.000
_cell.length_c   1.000
_cell.angle_alpha   90.00
_cell.angle_beta   90.00
_cell.angle_gamma   90.00
#
_symmetry.space_group_name_H-M   'P 1'
#
loop_
_entity.id
_entity.type
_entity.pdbx_description
1 polymer ?
#
loop_
_entity_poly.entity_id
_entity_poly.type
_entity_poly.pdbx_seq_one_letter_code
_entity_poly.pdbx_strand_id
1 'polypeptide(L)'
;MATRDNSSHTDDEAWTIPSVAPDAMCLDGHVFRINYDVPEEITRQLNELYDRDAKYEEIPEHLRAYEIEKEDSDVEEAKELERYLEEEATRKKKDLEEMKEALLKAKSTRVSTRE
;
A
#
# COMPACT_ATOMS: atom_id res chain seq x y z
N MET A 1 -12.45 54.96 -3.78
CA MET A 1 -11.96 53.64 -3.32
C MET A 1 -13.04 53.03 -2.45
N ALA A 2 -13.70 51.96 -2.92
CA ALA A 2 -14.56 51.10 -2.12
C ALA A 2 -14.62 49.76 -2.86
N THR A 3 -14.04 48.73 -2.23
CA THR A 3 -13.80 47.40 -2.78
C THR A 3 -15.12 46.64 -2.88
N ARG A 4 -15.37 46.11 -4.08
CA ARG A 4 -16.49 45.24 -4.40
C ARG A 4 -16.17 43.86 -3.81
N ASP A 5 -16.84 43.53 -2.70
CA ASP A 5 -16.74 42.23 -2.06
C ASP A 5 -17.45 41.20 -2.95
N ASN A 6 -16.68 40.59 -3.84
CA ASN A 6 -17.12 39.48 -4.67
C ASN A 6 -16.75 38.19 -3.93
N SER A 7 -17.49 37.93 -2.84
CA SER A 7 -17.45 36.67 -2.11
C SER A 7 -17.83 35.56 -3.09
N SER A 8 -16.80 34.93 -3.64
CA SER A 8 -16.91 33.76 -4.49
C SER A 8 -17.32 32.64 -3.56
N HIS A 9 -18.60 32.29 -3.58
CA HIS A 9 -19.11 31.11 -2.90
C HIS A 9 -18.32 29.93 -3.46
N THR A 10 -17.40 29.42 -2.66
CA THR A 10 -16.73 28.15 -2.93
C THR A 10 -17.81 27.10 -2.74
N ASP A 11 -18.42 26.66 -3.83
CA ASP A 11 -19.07 25.36 -3.93
C ASP A 11 -17.96 24.29 -3.79
N ASP A 12 -17.44 24.18 -2.56
CA ASP A 12 -16.75 23.01 -2.07
C ASP A 12 -17.86 21.97 -1.87
N GLU A 13 -18.33 21.42 -3.00
CA GLU A 13 -19.20 20.28 -3.05
C GLU A 13 -18.36 19.09 -2.57
N ALA A 14 -18.15 19.05 -1.25
CA ALA A 14 -17.61 17.92 -0.54
C ALA A 14 -18.52 16.76 -0.92
N TRP A 15 -18.05 15.92 -1.84
CA TRP A 15 -18.66 14.65 -2.20
C TRP A 15 -19.01 13.97 -0.88
N THR A 16 -20.30 13.97 -0.55
CA THR A 16 -20.81 13.36 0.66
C THR A 16 -20.71 11.87 0.41
N ILE A 17 -19.51 11.32 0.62
CA ILE A 17 -19.30 9.88 0.58
C ILE A 17 -20.28 9.34 1.61
N PRO A 18 -21.29 8.56 1.20
CA PRO A 18 -22.24 8.01 2.16
C PRO A 18 -21.43 7.24 3.18
N SER A 19 -21.65 7.54 4.46
CA SER A 19 -20.99 6.85 5.58
C SER A 19 -21.42 5.39 5.57
N VAL A 20 -20.70 4.59 4.80
CA VAL A 20 -20.88 3.14 4.69
C VAL A 20 -20.19 2.50 5.87
N ALA A 21 -20.90 1.58 6.54
CA ALA A 21 -20.31 0.79 7.60
C ALA A 21 -19.16 -0.06 7.03
N PRO A 22 -18.05 -0.24 7.76
CA PRO A 22 -16.96 -1.09 7.31
C PRO A 22 -17.46 -2.53 7.14
N ASP A 23 -17.01 -3.18 6.07
CA ASP A 23 -17.44 -4.55 5.74
C ASP A 23 -16.66 -5.63 6.48
N ALA A 24 -15.50 -5.26 7.04
CA ALA A 24 -14.59 -6.15 7.74
C ALA A 24 -13.94 -5.47 8.96
N MET A 25 -13.53 -6.29 9.93
CA MET A 25 -12.88 -5.90 11.17
C MET A 25 -11.53 -6.60 11.33
N CYS A 26 -10.52 -5.90 11.81
CA CYS A 26 -9.22 -6.48 12.12
C CYS A 26 -9.12 -6.78 13.62
N LEU A 27 -8.87 -8.03 13.98
CA LEU A 27 -8.69 -8.51 15.35
C LEU A 27 -7.38 -9.29 15.42
N ASP A 28 -6.42 -8.80 16.20
CA ASP A 28 -5.11 -9.45 16.44
C ASP A 28 -4.35 -9.83 15.15
N GLY A 29 -4.51 -9.03 14.08
CA GLY A 29 -3.87 -9.27 12.77
C GLY A 29 -4.67 -10.14 11.79
N HIS A 30 -5.81 -10.68 12.25
CA HIS A 30 -6.75 -11.45 11.45
C HIS A 30 -7.92 -10.58 11.03
N VAL A 31 -8.42 -10.78 9.81
CA VAL A 31 -9.50 -9.95 9.24
C VAL A 31 -10.77 -10.78 9.23
N PHE A 32 -11.84 -10.24 9.80
CA PHE A 32 -13.15 -10.90 9.90
C PHE A 32 -14.19 -10.13 9.12
N ARG A 33 -15.07 -10.83 8.41
CA ARG A 33 -16.28 -10.22 7.84
C ARG A 33 -17.23 -9.81 8.96
N ILE A 34 -17.83 -8.63 8.84
CA ILE A 34 -18.80 -8.11 9.81
C ILE A 34 -20.08 -7.56 9.17
N ASN A 35 -20.19 -7.55 7.85
CA ASN A 35 -21.33 -6.98 7.11
C ASN A 35 -21.84 -7.92 5.99
N TYR A 36 -23.05 -7.64 5.48
CA TYR A 36 -23.81 -8.28 4.38
C TYR A 36 -24.14 -9.80 4.52
N ASP A 37 -23.21 -10.61 5.00
CA ASP A 37 -23.33 -12.08 5.11
C ASP A 37 -23.12 -12.58 6.54
N VAL A 38 -23.10 -11.65 7.51
CA VAL A 38 -22.80 -11.93 8.90
C VAL A 38 -24.00 -11.60 9.77
N PRO A 39 -24.51 -12.56 10.56
CA PRO A 39 -25.59 -12.29 11.50
C PRO A 39 -25.20 -11.19 12.48
N GLU A 40 -26.12 -10.29 12.81
CA GLU A 40 -25.87 -9.15 13.71
C GLU A 40 -25.29 -9.57 15.07
N GLU A 41 -25.68 -10.75 15.57
CA GLU A 41 -25.13 -11.31 16.81
C GLU A 41 -23.64 -11.67 16.72
N ILE A 42 -23.17 -12.10 15.55
CA ILE A 42 -21.76 -12.38 15.29
C ILE A 42 -21.00 -11.06 15.21
N THR A 43 -21.53 -10.08 14.49
CA THR A 43 -20.97 -8.72 14.42
C THR A 43 -20.86 -8.09 15.80
N ARG A 44 -21.87 -8.21 16.65
CA ARG A 44 -21.83 -7.70 18.03
C ARG A 44 -20.74 -8.38 18.86
N GLN A 45 -20.64 -9.71 18.81
CA GLN A 45 -19.60 -10.45 19.52
C GLN A 45 -18.19 -10.06 19.04
N LEU A 46 -17.99 -9.90 17.73
CA LEU A 46 -16.71 -9.44 17.18
C LEU A 46 -16.36 -8.01 17.63
N ASN A 47 -17.35 -7.10 17.69
CA ASN A 47 -17.15 -5.76 18.24
C ASN A 47 -16.77 -5.81 19.73
N GLU A 48 -17.43 -6.63 20.54
CA GLU A 48 -17.07 -6.80 21.97
C GLU A 48 -15.64 -7.33 22.15
N LEU A 49 -15.20 -8.24 21.27
CA LEU A 49 -13.82 -8.72 21.22
C LEU A 49 -12.84 -7.62 20.80
N TYR A 50 -13.26 -6.73 19.91
CA TYR A 50 -12.46 -5.61 19.44
C TYR A 50 -12.30 -4.53 20.51
N ASP A 51 -13.39 -4.14 21.16
CA ASP A 51 -13.41 -3.15 22.25
C ASP A 51 -12.53 -3.56 23.45
N ARG A 52 -12.33 -4.86 23.65
CA ARG A 52 -11.48 -5.39 24.74
C ARG A 52 -10.05 -5.74 24.29
N ASP A 53 -9.67 -5.45 23.05
CA ASP A 53 -8.39 -5.84 22.46
C ASP A 53 -8.09 -7.37 22.60
N ALA A 54 -9.10 -8.20 22.35
CA ALA A 54 -9.00 -9.66 22.47
C ALA A 54 -7.95 -10.25 21.52
N LYS A 55 -7.29 -11.33 21.96
CA LYS A 55 -6.36 -12.10 21.14
C LYS A 55 -7.07 -13.12 20.27
N TYR A 56 -6.44 -13.50 19.15
CA TYR A 56 -7.01 -14.49 18.23
C TYR A 56 -7.33 -15.83 18.92
N GLU A 57 -6.49 -16.21 19.88
CA GLU A 57 -6.67 -17.42 20.70
C GLU A 57 -7.97 -17.40 21.51
N GLU A 58 -8.47 -16.22 21.87
CA GLU A 58 -9.70 -16.03 22.63
C GLU A 58 -10.96 -15.98 21.77
N ILE A 59 -10.79 -15.86 20.44
CA ILE A 59 -11.90 -15.82 19.49
C ILE A 59 -12.48 -17.24 19.38
N PRO A 60 -13.75 -17.47 19.76
CA PRO A 60 -14.37 -18.78 19.67
C PRO A 60 -14.51 -19.24 18.22
N GLU A 61 -14.48 -20.56 18.01
CA GLU A 61 -14.41 -21.19 16.69
C GLU A 61 -15.57 -20.77 15.75
N HIS A 62 -16.77 -20.55 16.28
CA HIS A 62 -17.91 -20.09 15.49
C HIS A 62 -17.75 -18.68 14.93
N LEU A 63 -16.92 -17.83 15.55
CA LEU A 63 -16.56 -16.52 15.03
C LEU A 63 -15.39 -16.62 14.03
N ARG A 64 -14.49 -17.58 14.23
CA ARG A 64 -13.39 -17.88 13.28
C ARG A 64 -13.88 -18.30 11.90
N ALA A 65 -15.06 -18.90 11.81
CA ALA A 65 -15.70 -19.22 10.54
C ALA A 65 -15.96 -17.99 9.63
N TYR A 66 -15.93 -16.78 10.19
CA TYR A 66 -16.10 -15.51 9.46
C TYR A 66 -14.78 -14.80 9.17
N GLU A 67 -13.65 -15.44 9.50
CA GLU A 67 -12.35 -14.95 9.09
C GLU A 67 -12.24 -14.95 7.57
N ILE A 68 -11.78 -13.83 7.02
CA ILE A 68 -11.40 -13.71 5.62
C ILE A 68 -10.01 -14.30 5.51
N GLU A 69 -9.92 -15.53 5.00
CA GLU A 69 -8.65 -16.12 4.60
C GLU A 69 -7.99 -15.14 3.62
N LYS A 70 -6.83 -14.62 3.97
CA LYS A 70 -5.97 -13.90 3.03
C LYS A 70 -5.45 -14.92 2.04
N GLU A 71 -6.27 -15.22 1.02
CA GLU A 71 -5.80 -15.97 -0.14
C GLU A 71 -4.59 -15.21 -0.71
N ASP A 72 -3.47 -15.92 -0.90
CA ASP A 72 -2.10 -15.48 -1.17
C ASP A 72 -1.91 -14.57 -2.41
N SER A 73 -2.62 -13.45 -2.50
CA SER A 73 -2.47 -12.47 -3.58
C SER A 73 -1.10 -11.76 -3.55
N ASP A 74 -0.32 -11.92 -2.48
CA ASP A 74 1.04 -11.39 -2.34
C ASP A 74 2.09 -12.14 -3.19
N VAL A 75 1.82 -13.36 -3.68
CA VAL A 75 2.83 -14.16 -4.39
C VAL A 75 3.09 -13.66 -5.82
N GLU A 76 2.08 -13.10 -6.48
CA GLU A 76 2.22 -12.61 -7.86
C GLU A 76 2.82 -11.20 -7.90
N GLU A 77 2.44 -10.33 -6.97
CA GLU A 77 3.05 -8.99 -6.82
C GLU A 77 4.54 -9.08 -6.43
N ALA A 78 4.91 -10.00 -5.53
CA ALA A 78 6.30 -10.20 -5.13
C ALA A 78 7.20 -10.64 -6.31
N LYS A 79 6.70 -11.52 -7.18
CA LYS A 79 7.43 -11.98 -8.38
C LYS A 79 7.63 -10.86 -9.40
N GLU A 80 6.64 -10.00 -9.57
CA GLU A 80 6.75 -8.86 -10.49
C GLU A 80 7.76 -7.82 -10.00
N LEU A 81 7.78 -7.53 -8.69
CA LEU A 81 8.76 -6.64 -8.08
C LEU A 81 10.19 -7.18 -8.19
N GLU A 82 10.39 -8.48 -7.99
CA GLU A 82 11.72 -9.11 -8.12
C GLU A 82 12.28 -8.98 -9.54
N ARG A 83 11.44 -9.24 -10.56
CA ARG A 83 11.81 -9.05 -11.98
C ARG A 83 12.19 -7.60 -12.28
N TYR A 84 11.39 -6.64 -11.80
CA TYR A 84 11.67 -5.21 -12.01
C TYR A 84 13.01 -4.78 -11.37
N LEU A 85 13.30 -5.25 -10.16
CA LEU A 85 14.55 -4.94 -9.46
C LEU A 85 15.77 -5.53 -10.18
N GLU A 86 15.66 -6.75 -10.70
CA GLU A 86 16.74 -7.38 -11.49
C GLU A 86 17.00 -6.62 -12.80
N GLU A 87 15.96 -6.22 -13.52
CA GLU A 87 16.07 -5.38 -14.73
C GLU A 87 16.72 -4.01 -14.42
N GLU A 88 16.36 -3.37 -13.31
CA GLU A 88 16.95 -2.09 -12.93
C GLU A 88 18.42 -2.24 -12.52
N ALA A 89 18.77 -3.32 -11.81
CA ALA A 89 20.14 -3.61 -11.40
C ALA A 89 21.05 -3.90 -12.61
N THR A 90 20.55 -4.66 -13.59
CA THR A 90 21.29 -4.94 -14.83
C THR A 90 21.50 -3.67 -15.66
N ARG A 91 20.48 -2.82 -15.80
CA ARG A 91 20.60 -1.51 -16.46
C ARG A 91 21.64 -0.63 -15.77
N LYS A 92 21.52 -0.43 -14.46
CA LYS A 92 22.47 0.38 -13.67
C LYS A 92 23.91 -0.14 -13.76
N LYS A 93 24.09 -1.46 -13.78
CA LYS A 93 25.42 -2.08 -13.93
C LYS A 93 26.03 -1.77 -15.30
N LYS A 94 25.22 -1.84 -16.37
CA LYS A 94 25.65 -1.51 -17.73
C LYS A 94 26.04 -0.03 -17.86
N ASP A 95 25.20 0.88 -17.38
CA ASP A 95 25.49 2.33 -17.36
C ASP A 95 26.79 2.64 -16.60
N LEU A 96 27.03 1.98 -15.46
CA LEU A 96 28.24 2.16 -14.68
C LEU A 96 29.50 1.67 -15.42
N GLU A 97 29.39 0.57 -16.17
CA GLU A 97 30.50 0.03 -16.96
C GLU A 97 30.85 0.96 -18.13
N GLU A 98 29.84 1.46 -18.84
CA GLU A 98 30.02 2.42 -19.93
C GLU A 98 30.65 3.73 -19.44
N MET A 99 30.19 4.24 -18.28
CA MET A 99 30.78 5.43 -17.65
C MET A 99 32.25 5.21 -17.27
N LYS A 100 32.60 4.02 -16.75
CA LYS A 100 33.99 3.67 -16.41
C LYS A 100 34.86 3.61 -17.66
N GLU A 101 34.38 3.00 -18.74
CA GLU A 101 35.11 2.92 -20.00
C GLU A 101 35.32 4.32 -20.62
N ALA A 102 34.27 5.15 -20.64
CA ALA A 102 34.35 6.53 -21.11
C ALA A 102 35.38 7.34 -20.30
N LEU A 103 35.41 7.15 -18.97
CA LEU A 103 36.38 7.81 -18.09
C LEU A 103 37.81 7.33 -18.34
N LEU A 104 38.03 6.03 -18.57
CA LEU A 104 39.32 5.46 -18.92
C LEU A 104 39.82 6.03 -20.26
N LYS A 105 38.95 6.09 -21.27
CA LYS A 105 39.25 6.66 -22.59
C LYS A 105 39.61 8.14 -22.49
N ALA A 106 38.83 8.94 -21.77
CA ALA A 106 39.10 10.37 -21.58
C ALA A 106 40.42 10.64 -20.86
N LYS A 107 40.80 9.80 -19.89
CA LYS A 107 42.09 9.88 -19.19
C LYS A 107 43.27 9.54 -20.12
N SER A 108 43.12 8.54 -20.99
CA SER A 108 44.15 8.16 -21.97
C SER A 108 44.37 9.26 -23.01
N THR A 109 43.31 9.89 -23.52
CA THR A 109 43.42 10.98 -24.52
C THR A 109 44.13 12.23 -23.98
N ARG A 110 43.95 12.59 -22.71
CA ARG A 110 44.63 13.75 -22.10
C ARG A 110 46.14 13.58 -21.93
N VAL A 111 46.64 12.35 -21.87
CA VAL A 111 48.08 12.07 -21.77
C VAL A 111 48.77 12.19 -23.12
N SER A 112 48.07 11.88 -24.22
CA SER A 112 48.63 11.88 -25.58
C SER A 112 48.74 13.26 -26.24
N THR A 113 48.07 14.31 -25.72
CA THR A 113 48.10 15.67 -26.29
C THR A 113 49.13 16.60 -25.63
N ARG A 114 50.08 16.04 -24.87
CA ARG A 114 51.06 16.80 -24.09
C ARG A 114 52.53 16.43 -24.37
N GLU A 115 52.77 15.78 -25.51
CA GLU A 115 54.12 15.63 -26.11
C GLU A 115 54.33 16.63 -27.24
#